data_AF-D1YK74-F1
#
_entry.id   AF-D1YK74-F1
#
_cell.length_a   1.000
_cell.length_b   1.000
_cell.length_c   1.000
_cell.angle_alpha   90.00
_cell.angle_beta   90.00
_cell.angle_gamma   90.00
#
_symmetry.space_group_name_H-M   'P 1'
#
loop_
_entity.id
_entity.type
_entity.pdbx_description
1 polymer ?
#
loop_
_entity_poly.entity_id
_entity_poly.type
_entity_poly.pdbx_seq_one_letter_code
_entity_poly.pdbx_strand_id
1 'polypeptide(L)'
;MKEELAKSPVEGKRRFFIIENAEKLTLAASNALLNLLEEPVAPVVTILITNNENQILPTVKSRTQILNFSDEKIDSKRAQLLEYGLTDEEIEDLGDTAKLEEESKYLFQELLEQNDLALVRVSQISSLATKPASQKFIFYQLKTLAMKSLAAGEKLRKSAFLLELLMTCDKMRASNVSFHNTLDYLVLSFER
;
A
#
# COMPACT_ATOMS: atom_id res chain seq x y z
N MET A 1 -24.96 -16.19 20.59
CA MET A 1 -24.59 -14.80 20.20
C MET A 1 -24.79 -13.82 21.35
N LYS A 2 -26.01 -13.60 21.86
CA LYS A 2 -26.26 -12.69 23.01
C LYS A 2 -25.43 -13.03 24.27
N GLU A 3 -25.26 -14.31 24.60
CA GLU A 3 -24.45 -14.75 25.75
C GLU A 3 -22.95 -14.45 25.63
N GLU A 4 -22.40 -14.48 24.41
CA GLU A 4 -20.99 -14.11 24.20
C GLU A 4 -20.77 -12.61 24.32
N LEU A 5 -21.77 -11.81 23.90
CA LEU A 5 -21.72 -10.34 23.92
C LEU A 5 -21.92 -9.73 25.31
N ALA A 6 -22.60 -10.45 26.22
CA ALA A 6 -22.78 -10.05 27.62
C ALA A 6 -21.53 -10.26 28.50
N LYS A 7 -20.51 -10.97 27.99
CA LYS A 7 -19.24 -11.14 28.71
C LYS A 7 -18.39 -9.89 28.61
N SER A 8 -17.79 -9.48 29.73
CA SER A 8 -16.79 -8.41 29.76
C SER A 8 -15.62 -8.73 28.80
N PRO A 9 -15.02 -7.72 28.14
CA PRO A 9 -13.83 -7.93 27.31
C PRO A 9 -12.71 -8.61 28.12
N VAL A 10 -11.99 -9.55 27.49
CA VAL A 10 -10.85 -10.23 28.12
C VAL A 10 -9.67 -9.27 28.27
N GLU A 11 -9.46 -8.38 27.29
CA GLU A 11 -8.53 -7.25 27.33
C GLU A 11 -9.13 -6.05 26.56
N GLY A 12 -8.84 -4.81 27.02
CA GLY A 12 -9.26 -3.56 26.37
C GLY A 12 -10.56 -2.91 26.89
N LYS A 13 -10.80 -1.64 26.53
CA LYS A 13 -11.96 -0.84 26.99
C LYS A 13 -13.23 -1.04 26.13
N ARG A 14 -13.09 -1.60 24.92
CA ARG A 14 -14.18 -1.76 23.94
C ARG A 14 -14.08 -3.12 23.26
N ARG A 15 -15.22 -3.69 22.88
CA ARG A 15 -15.28 -4.91 22.07
C ARG A 15 -15.69 -4.57 20.65
N PHE A 16 -15.10 -5.23 19.65
CA PHE A 16 -15.48 -5.07 18.25
C PHE A 16 -16.19 -6.33 17.76
N PHE A 17 -17.23 -6.15 16.95
CA PHE A 17 -17.95 -7.24 16.29
C PHE A 17 -18.04 -6.95 14.80
N ILE A 18 -17.53 -7.84 13.95
CA ILE A 18 -17.49 -7.66 12.50
C ILE A 18 -18.38 -8.71 11.85
N ILE A 19 -19.37 -8.27 11.07
CA ILE A 19 -20.20 -9.13 10.23
C ILE A 19 -19.85 -8.86 8.78
N GLU A 20 -19.22 -9.84 8.14
CA GLU A 20 -18.96 -9.81 6.70
C GLU A 20 -20.19 -10.27 5.90
N ASN A 21 -20.34 -9.72 4.69
CA ASN A 21 -21.46 -10.01 3.79
C ASN A 21 -22.82 -9.84 4.47
N ALA A 22 -23.05 -8.71 5.15
CA ALA A 22 -24.25 -8.45 5.93
C ALA A 22 -25.56 -8.52 5.10
N GLU A 23 -25.48 -8.38 3.78
CA GLU A 23 -26.59 -8.60 2.85
C GLU A 23 -27.12 -10.05 2.85
N LYS A 24 -26.31 -11.00 3.29
CA LYS A 24 -26.68 -12.43 3.39
C LYS A 24 -27.37 -12.78 4.71
N LEU A 25 -27.54 -11.82 5.63
CA LEU A 25 -28.24 -12.07 6.88
C LEU A 25 -29.69 -12.44 6.60
N THR A 26 -30.14 -13.53 7.23
CA THR A 26 -31.56 -13.89 7.20
C THR A 26 -32.38 -12.83 7.94
N LEU A 27 -33.66 -12.70 7.61
CA LEU A 27 -34.57 -11.77 8.28
C LEU A 27 -34.55 -11.93 9.81
N ALA A 28 -34.50 -13.18 10.30
CA ALA A 28 -34.41 -13.49 11.71
C ALA A 28 -33.09 -12.99 12.34
N ALA A 29 -31.96 -13.16 11.65
CA ALA A 29 -30.67 -12.68 12.11
C ALA A 29 -30.59 -11.14 12.12
N SER A 30 -31.12 -10.48 11.09
CA SER A 30 -31.19 -9.02 11.02
C SER A 30 -32.07 -8.43 12.12
N ASN A 31 -33.21 -9.05 12.44
CA ASN A 31 -34.06 -8.61 13.56
C ASN A 31 -33.40 -8.86 14.92
N ALA A 32 -32.64 -9.93 15.07
CA ALA A 32 -31.86 -10.17 16.29
C ALA A 32 -30.75 -9.10 16.47
N LEU A 33 -30.14 -8.66 15.36
CA LEU A 33 -29.13 -7.60 15.35
C LEU A 33 -29.72 -6.24 15.77
N LEU A 34 -30.97 -5.91 15.39
CA LEU A 34 -31.62 -4.66 15.79
C LEU A 34 -31.64 -4.48 17.31
N ASN A 35 -32.01 -5.52 18.05
CA ASN A 35 -32.02 -5.48 19.53
C ASN A 35 -30.63 -5.15 20.11
N LEU A 36 -29.55 -5.56 19.43
CA LEU A 36 -28.19 -5.29 19.86
C LEU A 36 -27.73 -3.87 19.51
N LEU A 37 -28.19 -3.34 18.38
CA LEU A 37 -27.89 -1.95 17.97
C LEU A 37 -28.64 -0.93 18.81
N GLU A 38 -29.83 -1.25 19.30
CA GLU A 38 -30.65 -0.37 20.14
C GLU A 38 -30.19 -0.35 21.60
N GLU A 39 -29.90 -1.51 22.18
CA GLU A 39 -29.49 -1.66 23.58
C GLU A 39 -28.13 -2.38 23.65
N PRO A 40 -27.02 -1.68 23.41
CA PRO A 40 -25.70 -2.29 23.45
C PRO A 40 -25.36 -2.71 24.88
N VAL A 41 -25.12 -4.01 25.08
CA VAL A 41 -24.88 -4.63 26.40
C VAL A 41 -23.55 -4.21 27.04
N ALA A 42 -22.64 -3.60 26.27
CA ALA A 42 -21.31 -3.14 26.66
C ALA A 42 -20.84 -2.05 25.69
N PRO A 43 -19.71 -1.34 25.92
CA PRO A 43 -19.09 -0.48 24.91
C PRO A 43 -18.58 -1.32 23.73
N VAL A 44 -19.50 -1.67 22.84
CA VAL A 44 -19.29 -2.53 21.67
C VAL A 44 -19.41 -1.70 20.40
N VAL A 45 -18.48 -1.90 19.47
CA VAL A 45 -18.54 -1.32 18.12
C VAL A 45 -18.86 -2.46 17.16
N THR A 46 -20.01 -2.35 16.49
CA THR A 46 -20.41 -3.33 15.47
C THR A 46 -20.12 -2.77 14.08
N ILE A 47 -19.37 -3.51 13.28
CA ILE A 47 -19.02 -3.19 11.90
C ILE A 47 -19.76 -4.18 11.00
N LEU A 48 -20.60 -3.65 10.11
CA LEU A 48 -21.30 -4.43 9.10
C LEU A 48 -20.65 -4.13 7.75
N ILE A 49 -20.16 -5.17 7.08
CA ILE A 49 -19.54 -5.03 5.76
C ILE A 49 -20.51 -5.62 4.74
N THR A 50 -20.84 -4.84 3.70
CA THR A 50 -21.73 -5.26 2.62
C THR A 50 -21.24 -4.74 1.28
N ASN A 51 -21.43 -5.53 0.23
CA ASN A 51 -21.20 -5.11 -1.15
C ASN A 51 -22.46 -4.47 -1.78
N ASN A 52 -23.60 -4.48 -1.08
CA ASN A 52 -24.85 -3.92 -1.58
C ASN A 52 -25.74 -3.40 -0.45
N GLU A 53 -25.64 -2.09 -0.15
CA GLU A 53 -26.43 -1.43 0.88
C GLU A 53 -27.95 -1.51 0.66
N ASN A 54 -28.41 -1.74 -0.57
CA ASN A 54 -29.83 -1.86 -0.88
C ASN A 54 -30.43 -3.18 -0.39
N GLN A 55 -29.58 -4.19 -0.13
CA GLN A 55 -30.01 -5.48 0.43
C GLN A 55 -30.01 -5.48 1.97
N ILE A 56 -29.50 -4.43 2.60
CA ILE A 56 -29.61 -4.25 4.06
C ILE A 56 -30.97 -3.67 4.41
N LEU A 57 -31.61 -4.24 5.44
CA LEU A 57 -32.91 -3.79 5.92
C LEU A 57 -32.87 -2.29 6.29
N PRO A 58 -33.87 -1.49 5.87
CA PRO A 58 -33.94 -0.07 6.20
C PRO A 58 -33.85 0.23 7.71
N THR A 59 -34.39 -0.67 8.54
CA THR A 59 -34.38 -0.57 10.01
C THR A 59 -32.99 -0.72 10.61
N VAL A 60 -32.11 -1.50 9.98
CA VAL A 60 -30.70 -1.63 10.35
C VAL A 60 -29.97 -0.36 9.92
N LYS A 61 -30.16 0.06 8.66
CA LYS A 61 -29.54 1.28 8.11
C LYS A 61 -29.82 2.52 8.94
N SER A 62 -31.05 2.69 9.45
CA SER A 62 -31.42 3.85 10.26
C SER A 62 -30.74 3.92 11.63
N ARG A 63 -30.09 2.84 12.09
CA ARG A 63 -29.40 2.73 13.39
C ARG A 63 -27.89 2.57 13.26
N THR A 64 -27.38 2.63 12.03
CA THR A 64 -25.95 2.47 11.72
C THR A 64 -25.43 3.71 11.01
N GLN A 65 -24.18 4.05 11.25
CA GLN A 65 -23.47 5.01 10.39
C GLN A 65 -23.05 4.30 9.10
N ILE A 66 -23.49 4.82 7.95
CA ILE A 66 -23.08 4.32 6.64
C ILE A 66 -21.76 4.99 6.26
N LEU A 67 -20.74 4.17 6.02
CA LEU A 67 -19.45 4.59 5.47
C LEU A 67 -19.31 3.96 4.09
N ASN A 68 -19.47 4.78 3.05
CA ASN A 68 -19.29 4.34 1.68
C ASN A 68 -17.81 4.41 1.34
N PHE A 69 -17.22 3.26 1.02
CA PHE A 69 -15.93 3.21 0.34
C PHE A 69 -16.20 3.55 -1.12
N SER A 70 -15.96 4.80 -1.50
CA SER A 70 -15.99 5.17 -2.91
C SER A 70 -14.76 4.59 -3.60
N ASP A 71 -14.96 3.99 -4.76
CA ASP A 71 -13.93 3.88 -5.79
C ASP A 71 -13.68 5.28 -6.38
N GLU A 72 -13.45 6.30 -5.54
CA GLU A 72 -12.75 7.46 -6.06
C GLU A 72 -11.49 6.89 -6.71
N LYS A 73 -11.28 7.24 -7.97
CA LYS A 73 -9.97 7.06 -8.60
C LYS A 73 -9.03 7.87 -7.73
N ILE A 74 -8.52 7.25 -6.68
CA ILE A 74 -7.26 7.65 -6.11
C ILE A 74 -6.40 7.73 -7.34
N ASP A 75 -5.84 8.91 -7.63
CA ASP A 75 -4.78 9.00 -8.62
C ASP A 75 -3.86 7.84 -8.31
N SER A 76 -3.88 6.80 -9.15
CA SER A 76 -3.42 5.47 -8.73
C SER A 76 -1.97 5.60 -8.29
N LYS A 77 -1.27 6.55 -8.91
CA LYS A 77 0.06 6.98 -8.55
C LYS A 77 0.12 7.66 -7.18
N ARG A 78 -0.72 8.66 -6.87
CA ARG A 78 -0.77 9.25 -5.52
C ARG A 78 -1.07 8.21 -4.44
N ALA A 79 -2.04 7.32 -4.67
CA ALA A 79 -2.35 6.20 -3.76
C ALA A 79 -1.12 5.34 -3.49
N GLN A 80 -0.48 4.91 -4.58
CA GLN A 80 0.68 4.03 -4.54
C GLN A 80 1.87 4.71 -3.87
N LEU A 81 2.05 6.02 -4.06
CA LEU A 81 3.10 6.80 -3.41
C LEU A 81 2.86 6.94 -1.90
N LEU A 82 1.62 7.19 -1.48
CA LEU A 82 1.24 7.20 -0.07
C LEU A 82 1.44 5.82 0.58
N GLU A 83 0.98 4.76 -0.09
CA GLU A 83 1.15 3.38 0.37
C GLU A 83 2.63 2.98 0.47
N TYR A 84 3.46 3.47 -0.45
CA TYR A 84 4.91 3.27 -0.42
C TYR A 84 5.61 4.03 0.72
N GLY A 85 4.94 5.01 1.35
CA GLY A 85 5.45 5.76 2.50
C GLY A 85 6.01 7.15 2.16
N LEU A 86 5.54 7.77 1.07
CA LEU A 86 5.69 9.21 0.88
C LEU A 86 4.60 9.94 1.68
N THR A 87 4.94 11.08 2.26
CA THR A 87 3.95 11.99 2.86
C THR A 87 3.27 12.84 1.79
N ASP A 88 2.12 13.44 2.11
CA ASP A 88 1.46 14.39 1.21
C ASP A 88 2.40 15.55 0.82
N GLU A 89 3.18 16.07 1.77
CA GLU A 89 4.19 17.11 1.52
C GLU A 89 5.26 16.64 0.54
N GLU A 90 5.77 15.40 0.69
CA GLU A 90 6.76 14.84 -0.24
C GLU A 90 6.19 14.63 -1.64
N ILE A 91 4.91 14.27 -1.76
CA ILE A 91 4.23 14.08 -3.04
C ILE A 91 4.03 15.43 -3.74
N GLU A 92 3.67 16.48 -3.01
CA GLU A 92 3.59 17.83 -3.55
C GLU A 92 4.97 18.34 -4.01
N ASP A 93 6.01 18.05 -3.22
CA ASP A 93 7.39 18.44 -3.49
C ASP A 93 8.03 17.76 -4.72
N LEU A 94 7.47 16.62 -5.15
CA LEU A 94 7.94 15.89 -6.33
C LEU A 94 7.72 16.68 -7.62
N GLY A 95 6.67 17.50 -7.70
CA GLY A 95 6.33 18.26 -8.90
C GLY A 95 6.24 17.37 -10.16
N ASP A 96 6.89 17.79 -11.24
CA ASP A 96 6.97 17.00 -12.47
C ASP A 96 7.96 15.85 -12.33
N THR A 97 7.43 14.62 -12.36
CA THR A 97 8.23 13.41 -12.23
C THR A 97 8.74 12.85 -13.56
N ALA A 98 8.31 13.37 -14.73
CA ALA A 98 8.52 12.71 -16.03
C ALA A 98 9.98 12.30 -16.26
N LYS A 99 10.92 13.20 -15.93
CA LYS A 99 12.36 12.93 -16.06
C LYS A 99 12.86 11.86 -15.07
N LEU A 100 12.34 11.84 -13.84
CA LEU A 100 12.69 10.80 -12.86
C LEU A 100 12.17 9.43 -13.29
N GLU A 101 10.98 9.36 -13.89
CA GLU A 101 10.42 8.12 -14.43
C GLU A 101 11.24 7.60 -15.60
N GLU A 102 11.61 8.50 -16.52
CA GLU A 102 12.43 8.17 -17.68
C GLU A 102 13.79 7.61 -17.27
N GLU A 103 14.54 8.31 -16.41
CA GLU A 103 15.86 7.83 -15.97
C GLU A 103 15.77 6.54 -15.15
N SER A 104 14.72 6.37 -14.33
CA SER A 104 14.48 5.10 -13.62
C SER A 104 14.25 3.94 -14.59
N LYS A 105 13.53 4.19 -15.68
CA LYS A 105 13.27 3.19 -16.72
C LYS A 105 14.55 2.81 -17.46
N TYR A 106 15.39 3.77 -17.81
CA TYR A 106 16.69 3.49 -18.44
C TYR A 106 17.59 2.69 -17.50
N LEU A 107 17.73 3.11 -16.23
CA LEU A 107 18.51 2.35 -15.25
C LEU A 107 18.02 0.91 -15.12
N PHE A 108 16.69 0.72 -15.05
CA PHE A 108 16.10 -0.62 -14.98
C PHE A 108 16.43 -1.47 -16.20
N GLN A 109 16.37 -0.92 -17.41
CA GLN A 109 16.73 -1.62 -18.64
C GLN A 109 18.21 -1.97 -18.67
N GLU A 110 19.08 -1.01 -18.36
CA GLU A 110 20.54 -1.16 -18.31
C GLU A 110 20.95 -2.25 -17.30
N LEU A 111 20.32 -2.29 -16.12
CA LEU A 111 20.49 -3.37 -15.13
C LEU A 111 20.14 -4.73 -15.75
N LEU A 112 18.94 -4.87 -16.32
CA LEU A 112 18.50 -6.14 -16.89
C LEU A 112 19.37 -6.63 -18.05
N GLU A 113 19.98 -5.70 -18.78
CA GLU A 113 20.89 -5.94 -19.90
C GLU A 113 22.34 -6.13 -19.47
N GLN A 114 22.67 -5.90 -18.19
CA GLN A 114 24.04 -5.92 -17.64
C GLN A 114 24.95 -4.96 -18.42
N ASN A 115 24.48 -3.74 -18.59
CA ASN A 115 25.18 -2.69 -19.32
C ASN A 115 25.94 -1.77 -18.37
N ASP A 116 27.25 -1.60 -18.60
CA ASP A 116 28.14 -0.71 -17.83
C ASP A 116 27.64 0.74 -17.74
N LEU A 117 26.76 1.16 -18.66
CA LEU A 117 26.09 2.47 -18.62
C LEU A 117 25.24 2.66 -17.36
N ALA A 118 24.84 1.59 -16.66
CA ALA A 118 24.08 1.67 -15.42
C ALA A 118 24.82 2.51 -14.35
N LEU A 119 26.15 2.42 -14.25
CA LEU A 119 26.93 3.24 -13.30
C LEU A 119 26.92 4.72 -13.68
N VAL A 120 26.97 5.04 -14.98
CA VAL A 120 26.86 6.41 -15.48
C VAL A 120 25.47 6.97 -15.14
N ARG A 121 24.44 6.14 -15.29
CA ARG A 121 23.05 6.48 -14.98
C ARG A 121 22.84 6.79 -13.50
N VAL A 122 23.50 6.06 -12.60
CA VAL A 122 23.48 6.35 -11.16
C VAL A 122 23.92 7.78 -10.87
N SER A 123 24.98 8.25 -11.54
CA SER A 123 25.46 9.62 -11.39
C SER A 123 24.44 10.65 -11.86
N GLN A 124 23.79 10.39 -13.00
CA GLN A 124 22.74 11.27 -13.55
C GLN A 124 21.53 11.32 -12.62
N ILE A 125 21.02 10.17 -12.20
CA ILE A 125 19.90 10.07 -11.25
C ILE A 125 20.23 10.76 -9.93
N SER A 126 21.45 10.60 -9.41
CA SER A 126 21.89 11.26 -8.18
C SER A 126 21.91 12.78 -8.29
N SER A 127 22.25 13.32 -9.48
CA SER A 127 22.21 14.76 -9.74
C SER A 127 20.79 15.32 -9.88
N LEU A 128 19.84 14.50 -10.33
CA LEU A 128 18.43 14.87 -10.50
C LEU A 128 17.63 14.72 -9.20
N ALA A 129 17.84 13.63 -8.47
CA ALA A 129 17.14 13.29 -7.25
C ALA A 129 17.85 13.86 -6.01
N THR A 130 17.92 15.19 -5.92
CA THR A 130 18.58 15.88 -4.80
C THR A 130 17.72 15.93 -3.53
N LYS A 131 16.40 15.90 -3.66
CA LYS A 131 15.45 15.96 -2.54
C LYS A 131 15.14 14.56 -2.00
N PRO A 132 14.81 14.41 -0.71
CA PRO A 132 14.37 13.13 -0.14
C PRO A 132 13.18 12.50 -0.88
N ALA A 133 12.21 13.32 -1.29
CA ALA A 133 11.03 12.87 -2.03
C ALA A 133 11.40 12.24 -3.38
N SER A 134 12.25 12.90 -4.17
CA SER A 134 12.70 12.36 -5.47
C SER A 134 13.56 11.12 -5.30
N GLN A 135 14.38 11.03 -4.25
CA GLN A 135 15.14 9.81 -3.94
C GLN A 135 14.22 8.63 -3.59
N LYS A 136 13.20 8.85 -2.74
CA LYS A 136 12.17 7.84 -2.44
C LYS A 136 11.45 7.39 -3.71
N PHE A 137 11.11 8.34 -4.58
CA PHE A 137 10.42 8.10 -5.84
C PHE A 137 11.22 7.22 -6.81
N ILE A 138 12.55 7.39 -6.91
CA ILE A 138 13.39 6.52 -7.73
C ILE A 138 13.29 5.06 -7.27
N PHE A 139 13.40 4.79 -5.97
CA PHE A 139 13.28 3.41 -5.46
C PHE A 139 11.86 2.85 -5.63
N TYR A 140 10.84 3.69 -5.45
CA TYR A 140 9.46 3.32 -5.77
C TYR A 140 9.33 2.87 -7.22
N GLN A 141 9.90 3.62 -8.16
CA GLN A 141 9.82 3.30 -9.59
C GLN A 141 10.57 2.02 -9.94
N LEU A 142 11.79 1.83 -9.42
CA LEU A 142 12.56 0.62 -9.67
C LEU A 142 11.83 -0.63 -9.15
N LYS A 143 11.22 -0.57 -7.96
CA LYS A 143 10.40 -1.67 -7.42
C LYS A 143 9.17 -1.92 -8.27
N THR A 144 8.47 -0.85 -8.67
CA THR A 144 7.27 -0.94 -9.50
C THR A 144 7.57 -1.59 -10.86
N LEU A 145 8.68 -1.21 -11.49
CA LEU A 145 9.14 -1.81 -12.75
C LEU A 145 9.54 -3.27 -12.58
N ALA A 146 10.27 -3.60 -11.52
CA ALA A 146 10.67 -4.97 -11.22
C ALA A 146 9.47 -5.88 -10.94
N MET A 147 8.48 -5.41 -10.16
CA MET A 147 7.23 -6.13 -9.90
C MET A 147 6.41 -6.34 -11.17
N LYS A 148 6.28 -5.32 -12.02
CA LYS A 148 5.58 -5.43 -13.31
C LYS A 148 6.25 -6.44 -14.24
N SER A 149 7.58 -6.40 -14.33
CA SER A 149 8.35 -7.37 -15.11
C SER A 149 8.17 -8.79 -14.58
N LEU A 150 8.18 -8.98 -13.26
CA LEU A 150 7.93 -10.27 -12.63
C LEU A 150 6.51 -10.79 -12.94
N ALA A 151 5.49 -9.94 -12.82
CA ALA A 151 4.10 -10.28 -13.12
C ALA A 151 3.85 -10.60 -14.59
N ALA A 152 4.59 -9.95 -15.51
CA ALA A 152 4.55 -10.24 -16.94
C ALA A 152 5.24 -11.57 -17.31
N GLY A 153 5.93 -12.23 -16.37
CA GLY A 153 6.71 -13.44 -16.62
C GLY A 153 8.02 -13.19 -17.37
N GLU A 154 8.38 -11.93 -17.60
CA GLU A 154 9.60 -11.55 -18.30
C GLU A 154 10.80 -11.60 -17.34
N LYS A 155 11.88 -12.26 -17.75
CA LYS A 155 13.17 -12.27 -17.01
C LYS A 155 13.01 -12.58 -15.50
N LEU A 156 12.12 -13.52 -15.18
CA LEU A 156 11.62 -13.85 -13.83
C LEU A 156 12.70 -13.90 -12.73
N ARG A 157 13.84 -14.57 -12.98
CA ARG A 157 14.96 -14.66 -12.03
C ARG A 157 15.65 -13.32 -11.80
N LYS A 158 15.89 -12.55 -12.86
CA LYS A 158 16.55 -11.24 -12.79
C LYS A 158 15.68 -10.24 -12.04
N SER A 159 14.37 -10.22 -12.32
CA SER A 159 13.42 -9.31 -11.65
C SER A 159 13.23 -9.65 -10.17
N ALA A 160 13.20 -10.95 -9.81
CA ALA A 160 13.17 -11.37 -8.41
C ALA A 160 14.46 -10.98 -7.67
N PHE A 161 15.63 -11.20 -8.27
CA PHE A 161 16.91 -10.81 -7.68
C PHE A 161 17.02 -9.28 -7.51
N LEU A 162 16.53 -8.50 -8.49
CA LEU A 162 16.51 -7.04 -8.37
C LEU A 162 15.66 -6.58 -7.18
N LEU A 163 14.49 -7.19 -6.95
CA LEU A 163 13.65 -6.89 -5.80
C LEU A 163 14.36 -7.19 -4.48
N GLU A 164 15.09 -8.30 -4.39
CA GLU A 164 15.88 -8.65 -3.21
C GLU A 164 16.99 -7.61 -2.93
N LEU A 165 17.69 -7.14 -3.97
CA LEU A 165 18.69 -6.08 -3.82
C LEU A 165 18.03 -4.76 -3.41
N LEU A 166 16.87 -4.40 -3.98
CA LEU A 166 16.13 -3.20 -3.60
C LEU A 166 15.66 -3.24 -2.14
N MET A 167 15.28 -4.40 -1.61
CA MET A 167 15.01 -4.58 -0.18
C MET A 167 16.26 -4.38 0.69
N THR A 168 17.44 -4.73 0.17
CA THR A 168 18.71 -4.46 0.85
C THR A 168 19.05 -2.98 0.81
N CYS A 169 18.82 -2.30 -0.32
CA CYS A 169 18.94 -0.85 -0.45
C CYS A 169 18.06 -0.10 0.56
N ASP A 170 16.84 -0.57 0.84
CA ASP A 170 15.99 0.03 1.88
C ASP A 170 16.62 -0.02 3.27
N LYS A 171 17.23 -1.16 3.63
CA LYS A 171 17.96 -1.32 4.91
C LYS A 171 19.18 -0.39 4.98
N MET A 172 19.90 -0.25 3.88
CA MET A 172 21.04 0.68 3.78
C MET A 172 20.60 2.13 4.00
N ARG A 173 19.50 2.55 3.38
CA ARG A 173 18.94 3.89 3.55
C ARG A 173 18.45 4.14 4.97
N ALA A 174 17.80 3.15 5.60
CA ALA A 174 17.42 3.22 7.01
C ALA A 174 18.65 3.32 7.93
N SER A 175 19.81 2.85 7.47
CA SER A 175 21.11 2.97 8.14
C SER A 175 21.88 4.24 7.75
N ASN A 176 21.22 5.23 7.15
CA ASN A 176 21.78 6.52 6.71
C ASN A 176 22.88 6.41 5.63
N VAL A 177 22.90 5.32 4.84
CA VAL A 177 23.77 5.25 3.65
C VAL A 177 23.25 6.25 2.60
N SER A 178 24.17 6.97 1.95
CA SER A 178 23.81 7.99 0.96
C SER A 178 23.05 7.39 -0.23
N PHE A 179 22.20 8.20 -0.85
CA PHE A 179 21.43 7.82 -2.03
C PHE A 179 22.31 7.27 -3.15
N HIS A 180 23.37 8.01 -3.49
CA HIS A 180 24.34 7.63 -4.53
C HIS A 180 24.98 6.27 -4.24
N ASN A 181 25.56 6.10 -3.04
CA ASN A 181 26.23 4.86 -2.67
C ASN A 181 25.27 3.66 -2.63
N THR A 182 24.00 3.90 -2.30
CA THR A 182 22.96 2.87 -2.31
C THR A 182 22.65 2.41 -3.74
N LEU A 183 22.62 3.33 -4.71
CA LEU A 183 22.44 3.01 -6.11
C LEU A 183 23.68 2.34 -6.73
N ASP A 184 24.89 2.78 -6.37
CA ASP A 184 26.13 2.11 -6.78
C ASP A 184 26.14 0.65 -6.30
N TYR A 185 25.77 0.42 -5.04
CA TYR A 185 25.65 -0.92 -4.49
C TYR A 185 24.64 -1.76 -5.28
N LEU A 186 23.49 -1.20 -5.63
CA LEU A 186 22.46 -1.86 -6.42
C LEU A 186 23.03 -2.35 -7.76
N VAL A 187 23.70 -1.45 -8.50
CA VAL A 187 24.28 -1.78 -9.83
C VAL A 187 25.38 -2.82 -9.70
N LEU A 188 26.37 -2.58 -8.84
CA LEU A 188 27.53 -3.47 -8.66
C LEU A 188 27.16 -4.86 -8.14
N SER A 189 26.08 -4.95 -7.36
CA SER A 189 25.60 -6.23 -6.83
C SER A 189 24.69 -6.95 -7.82
N PHE A 190 24.10 -6.24 -8.80
CA PHE A 190 23.30 -6.85 -9.86
C PHE A 190 24.15 -7.42 -11.00
N GLU A 191 25.36 -6.90 -11.19
CA GLU A 191 26.34 -7.39 -12.18
C GLU A 191 27.06 -8.68 -11.76
N ARG A 192 27.01 -9.04 -10.48
CA ARG A 192 27.64 -10.26 -9.92
C ARG A 192 26.74 -11.48 -10.04
#